data_AF-A0A0D3ADU8-F1
#
_entry.id   AF-A0A0D3ADU8-F1
#
_cell.length_a   1.000
_cell.length_b   1.000
_cell.length_c   1.000
_cell.angle_alpha   90.00
_cell.angle_beta   90.00
_cell.angle_gamma   90.00
#
_symmetry.space_group_name_H-M   'P 1'
#
loop_
_entity.id
_entity.type
_entity.pdbx_description
1 polymer ?
#
loop_
_entity_poly.entity_id
_entity_poly.type
_entity_poly.pdbx_seq_one_letter_code
_entity_poly.pdbx_strand_id
1 'polypeptide(L)' 'MARGRKEGSLYVIQAKLCKEEVNVASADMEIWHRRLGHMSEKGLNILSRKKLLPDMKCTYFSPCHDCLAGKQHRVAF' A
#
# COMPACT_ATOMS: atom_id res chain seq x y z
N MET A 1 -5.02 -34.43 12.60
CA MET A 1 -3.60 -34.66 12.24
C MET A 1 -3.16 -33.61 11.23
N ALA A 2 -2.08 -32.89 11.49
CA ALA A 2 -1.54 -31.90 10.54
C ALA A 2 -0.88 -32.62 9.36
N ARG A 3 -1.16 -32.19 8.12
CA ARG A 3 -0.61 -32.75 6.89
C ARG A 3 0.46 -31.80 6.36
N GLY A 4 1.72 -32.24 6.26
CA GLY A 4 2.83 -31.43 5.76
C GLY A 4 4.17 -32.19 5.77
N ARG A 5 5.14 -31.76 4.97
CA ARG A 5 6.49 -32.34 4.96
C ARG A 5 7.20 -31.94 6.27
N LYS A 6 7.64 -32.91 7.06
CA LYS A 6 8.40 -32.70 8.31
C LYS A 6 9.89 -32.90 8.04
N GLU A 7 10.71 -31.92 8.39
CA GLU A 7 12.17 -32.03 8.41
C GLU A 7 12.66 -31.77 9.84
N GLY A 8 13.28 -32.79 10.45
CA GLY A 8 13.66 -32.75 11.86
C GLY A 8 12.46 -32.61 12.80
N SER A 9 12.44 -31.55 13.59
CA SER A 9 11.33 -31.18 14.50
C SER A 9 10.35 -30.17 13.89
N LEU A 10 10.58 -29.70 12.65
CA LEU A 10 9.82 -28.61 12.02
C LEU A 10 9.01 -29.10 10.81
N TYR A 11 7.92 -28.40 10.52
CA TYR A 11 7.13 -28.60 9.30
C TYR A 11 7.50 -27.53 8.27
N VAL A 12 7.81 -27.98 7.06
CA VAL A 12 8.25 -27.11 5.96
C VAL A 12 7.06 -26.71 5.11
N ILE A 13 6.81 -25.40 5.03
CA ILE A 13 5.89 -24.80 4.07
C ILE A 13 6.69 -24.39 2.84
N GLN A 14 6.29 -24.90 1.67
CA GLN A 14 6.85 -24.48 0.40
C GLN A 14 5.98 -23.36 -0.15
N ALA A 15 6.30 -22.12 0.21
CA ALA A 15 5.64 -20.95 -0.34
C ALA A 15 6.21 -20.67 -1.74
N LYS A 16 5.42 -20.89 -2.79
CA LYS A 16 5.74 -20.33 -4.11
C LYS A 16 5.41 -18.84 -4.05
N LEU A 17 6.43 -18.01 -4.20
CA LEU A 17 6.23 -16.58 -4.43
C LEU A 17 5.69 -16.44 -5.86
N CYS A 18 4.37 -16.33 -6.00
CA CYS A 18 3.79 -15.90 -7.26
C CYS A 18 4.21 -14.44 -7.49
N LYS A 19 5.19 -14.23 -8.38
CA LYS A 19 5.40 -12.95 -9.05
C LYS A 19 4.27 -12.77 -10.06
N GLU A 20 3.03 -12.66 -9.58
CA GLU A 20 1.98 -12.15 -10.43
C GLU A 20 2.29 -10.67 -10.63
N GLU A 21 2.52 -10.28 -11.88
CA GLU A 21 2.44 -8.87 -12.27
C GLU A 21 1.01 -8.44 -11.99
N VAL A 22 0.80 -7.88 -10.80
CA VAL A 22 -0.44 -7.21 -10.45
C VAL A 22 -0.68 -6.21 -11.54
N ASN A 23 -1.75 -6.39 -12.34
CA ASN A 23 -2.14 -5.49 -13.41
C ASN A 23 -1.99 -4.05 -12.93
N VAL A 24 -0.89 -3.40 -13.32
CA VAL A 24 -0.63 -2.00 -13.01
C VAL A 24 -1.47 -1.22 -14.03
N ALA A 25 -2.79 -1.26 -13.84
CA ALA A 25 -3.63 -0.17 -14.33
C ALA A 25 -2.96 1.11 -13.85
N SER A 26 -2.74 2.07 -14.75
CA SER A 26 -1.95 3.29 -14.50
C SER A 26 -2.16 3.76 -13.06
N ALA A 27 -1.13 3.60 -12.23
CA ALA A 27 -1.30 3.69 -10.79
C ALA A 27 -1.40 5.16 -10.39
N ASP A 28 -2.61 5.70 -10.49
CA ASP A 28 -2.91 7.07 -10.15
C ASP A 28 -2.73 7.31 -8.65
N MET A 29 -2.41 8.54 -8.28
CA MET A 29 -2.11 8.93 -6.90
C MET A 29 -3.23 8.52 -5.91
N GLU A 30 -4.48 8.48 -6.35
CA GLU A 30 -5.64 8.04 -5.56
C GLU A 30 -5.55 6.55 -5.15
N ILE A 31 -5.02 5.68 -6.02
CA ILE A 31 -4.86 4.26 -5.71
C ILE A 31 -3.81 4.09 -4.62
N TRP A 32 -2.68 4.77 -4.74
CA TRP A 32 -1.62 4.74 -3.73
C TRP A 32 -2.04 5.38 -2.41
N HIS A 33 -2.83 6.46 -2.47
CA HIS A 33 -3.46 7.06 -1.30
C HIS A 33 -4.24 6.03 -0.49
N ARG A 34 -5.14 5.26 -1.13
CA ARG A 34 -5.93 4.21 -0.44
C ARG A 34 -5.06 3.03 0.01
N ARG A 35 -4.17 2.52 -0.85
CA ARG A 35 -3.30 1.36 -0.54
C ARG A 35 -2.37 1.61 0.64
N LEU A 36 -1.90 2.85 0.83
CA LEU A 36 -0.98 3.22 1.90
C LEU A 36 -1.69 3.78 3.15
N GLY A 37 -2.97 3.49 3.32
CA GLY A 37 -3.73 3.87 4.51
C GLY A 37 -4.04 5.36 4.55
N HIS A 38 -4.57 5.89 3.45
CA HIS A 38 -4.98 7.29 3.32
C HIS A 38 -3.83 8.30 3.48
N MET A 39 -2.65 7.95 2.95
CA MET A 39 -1.44 8.79 3.02
C MET A 39 -1.66 10.16 2.35
N SER A 40 -1.11 11.23 2.97
CA SER A 40 -1.18 12.58 2.40
C SER A 40 -0.51 12.71 1.03
N GLU A 41 -0.99 13.67 0.22
CA GLU A 41 -0.38 14.04 -1.06
C GLU A 41 1.13 14.32 -0.93
N LYS A 42 1.54 15.05 0.11
CA LYS A 42 2.96 15.32 0.40
C LYS A 42 3.76 14.02 0.59
N GLY A 43 3.22 13.05 1.31
CA GLY A 43 3.85 11.75 1.51
C GLY A 43 4.02 10.98 0.20
N LEU A 44 2.95 10.94 -0.62
CA LEU A 44 2.98 10.30 -1.93
C LEU A 44 3.98 10.96 -2.88
N ASN A 45 4.09 12.30 -2.86
CA ASN A 45 5.07 13.04 -3.65
C ASN A 45 6.52 12.70 -3.26
N ILE A 46 6.80 12.50 -1.97
CA ILE A 46 8.12 12.07 -1.50
C ILE A 46 8.43 10.65 -2.01
N LEU A 47 7.48 9.72 -1.93
CA LEU A 47 7.66 8.35 -2.39
C LEU A 47 7.87 8.27 -3.91
N SER A 48 7.11 9.05 -4.68
CA SER A 48 7.26 9.20 -6.13
C SER A 48 8.65 9.72 -6.50
N ARG A 49 9.13 10.81 -5.85
CA ARG A 49 10.49 11.35 -6.06
C ARG A 49 11.60 10.36 -5.75
N LYS A 50 11.40 9.51 -4.73
CA LYS A 50 12.34 8.45 -4.36
C LYS A 50 12.23 7.20 -5.25
N LYS A 51 11.35 7.19 -6.26
CA LYS A 51 11.08 6.05 -7.14
C LYS A 51 10.69 4.78 -6.37
N LEU A 52 10.06 4.94 -5.20
CA LEU A 52 9.60 3.82 -4.37
C LEU A 52 8.22 3.30 -4.80
N LEU A 53 7.53 4.04 -5.67
CA LEU A 53 6.26 3.66 -6.27
C LEU A 53 6.43 3.62 -7.79
N PRO A 54 6.19 2.48 -8.46
CA PRO A 54 6.32 2.36 -9.90
C PRO A 54 5.28 3.22 -10.64
N ASP A 55 5.74 3.92 -11.69
CA ASP A 55 4.97 4.64 -12.71
C ASP A 55 3.81 5.51 -12.21
N MET A 56 3.97 6.09 -11.01
CA MET A 56 2.98 7.00 -10.46
C MET A 56 3.08 8.37 -11.16
N LYS A 57 2.03 8.75 -11.87
CA LYS A 57 1.87 10.14 -12.32
C LYS A 57 1.48 10.99 -11.11
N CYS A 58 2.33 11.97 -10.83
CA CYS A 58 2.12 12.93 -9.76
C CYS A 58 1.08 13.97 -10.20
N THR A 59 -0.20 13.58 -10.23
CA THR A 59 -1.32 14.48 -10.52
C THR A 59 -2.03 14.88 -9.22
N TYR A 60 -2.55 16.10 -9.20
CA TYR A 60 -3.46 16.52 -8.13
C TYR A 60 -4.70 15.61 -8.16
N PHE A 61 -5.09 15.07 -7.00
CA PHE A 61 -6.29 14.23 -6.87
C PHE A 61 -7.31 14.89 -5.95
N SER A 62 -8.58 14.57 -6.17
CA SER A 62 -9.69 15.15 -5.42
C SER A 62 -9.60 14.86 -3.91
N PRO A 63 -10.10 15.76 -3.04
CA PRO A 63 -10.13 15.52 -1.61
C PRO A 63 -10.85 14.21 -1.25
N CYS A 64 -10.19 13.33 -0.50
CA CYS A 64 -10.78 12.07 -0.05
C CYS A 64 -11.79 12.31 1.08
N HIS A 65 -13.04 11.90 0.87
CA HIS A 65 -14.13 12.02 1.86
C HIS A 65 -13.80 11.34 3.20
N ASP A 66 -13.25 10.12 3.16
CA ASP A 66 -12.92 9.36 4.37
C ASP A 66 -11.81 10.05 5.19
N CYS A 67 -10.84 10.66 4.51
CA CYS A 67 -9.81 11.46 5.18
C CYS A 67 -10.37 12.72 5.82
N LEU A 68 -11.37 13.35 5.20
CA LEU A 68 -12.01 14.53 5.76
C LEU A 68 -12.82 14.16 7.01
N ALA A 69 -13.56 13.04 6.97
CA ALA A 69 -14.31 12.54 8.11
C ALA A 69 -13.41 12.07 9.26
N GLY A 70 -12.26 11.46 8.95
CA GLY A 70 -11.33 10.90 9.94
C GLY A 70 -10.29 11.88 10.50
N LYS A 71 -10.17 13.09 9.94
CA LYS A 71 -9.22 14.10 10.45
C LYS A 71 -9.66 14.60 11.82
N GLN A 72 -9.01 14.10 12.87
CA GLN A 72 -9.18 14.64 14.21
C GLN A 72 -8.56 16.05 14.28
N HIS A 73 -9.39 17.06 14.51
CA HIS A 73 -8.92 18.42 14.76
C HIS A 73 -8.45 18.51 16.21
N ARG A 74 -7.16 18.76 16.43
CA ARG A 74 -6.65 19.02 17.78
C ARG A 74 -7.12 20.42 18.17
N VAL A 75 -8.05 20.52 19.10
CA VAL A 75 -8.44 21.79 19.71
C VAL A 75 -7.34 22.19 20.69
N ALA A 76 -6.85 23.42 20.58
CA ALA A 76 -6.00 24.00 21.62
C ALA A 76 -6.89 24.35 22.82
N PHE A 77 -6.43 23.97 24.01
CA PHE A 77 -7.04 24.35 25.29
C PHE A 77 -6.56 25.73 25.72
#